data_AF-Q93E13-F1
#
_entry.id   AF-Q93E13-F1
#
_cell.length_a   1.000
_cell.length_b   1.000
_cell.length_c   1.000
_cell.angle_alpha   90.00
_cell.angle_beta   90.00
_cell.angle_gamma   90.00
#
_symmetry.space_group_name_H-M   'P 1'
#
loop_
_entity.id
_entity.type
_entity.pdbx_description
1 polymer ?
#
loop_
_entity_poly.entity_id
_entity_poly.type
_entity_poly.pdbx_seq_one_letter_code
_entity_poly.pdbx_strand_id
1 'polypeptide(L)'
;MLTEVILGSDTGDRALAVALDYVAAIKKTPIVVNDTRGFFVNRCVLRYMSESYDMLIEGVPPVMIENAAKMAGMPVGPLALNDEVAIDLSLKILKATVADLGEKAIDPRHMELISRMVEKEGRFGRKNSASRSLPRSTSMPVRRTSTSGPSPPNAHSHIRPGGKSSGPFTAIM
;
A
#
# COMPACT_ATOMS: atom_id res chain seq x y z
N MET A 1 23.26 8.08 5.49
CA MET A 1 22.81 6.78 4.92
C MET A 1 22.71 5.79 6.08
N LEU A 2 21.62 5.03 6.14
CA LEU A 2 21.31 4.08 7.23
C LEU A 2 22.03 2.72 6.99
N THR A 3 22.30 1.97 8.04
CA THR A 3 22.74 0.57 7.96
C THR A 3 22.09 -0.25 9.08
N GLU A 4 21.45 -1.35 8.71
CA GLU A 4 20.90 -2.32 9.65
C GLU A 4 21.99 -3.31 10.09
N VAL A 5 22.20 -3.44 11.40
CA VAL A 5 23.05 -4.45 12.02
C VAL A 5 22.14 -5.52 12.60
N ILE A 6 22.15 -6.70 11.97
CA ILE A 6 21.22 -7.78 12.26
C ILE A 6 21.78 -8.70 13.34
N LEU A 7 21.03 -8.89 14.43
CA LEU A 7 21.33 -9.84 15.49
C LEU A 7 20.70 -11.20 15.19
N GLY A 8 21.52 -12.15 14.75
CA GLY A 8 21.16 -13.57 14.71
C GLY A 8 21.31 -14.23 16.10
N SER A 9 20.76 -15.43 16.28
CA SER A 9 20.74 -16.16 17.57
C SER A 9 22.13 -16.34 18.18
N ASP A 10 23.15 -16.53 17.35
CA ASP A 10 24.52 -16.83 17.77
C ASP A 10 25.44 -15.59 17.70
N THR A 11 24.87 -14.40 17.51
CA THR A 11 25.65 -13.16 17.41
C THR A 11 26.14 -12.74 18.78
N GLY A 12 27.45 -12.86 19.01
CA GLY A 12 28.09 -12.44 20.26
C GLY A 12 28.46 -10.95 20.30
N ASP A 13 28.66 -10.42 21.51
CA ASP A 13 28.96 -9.01 21.76
C ASP A 13 30.16 -8.48 20.98
N ARG A 14 31.21 -9.30 20.79
CA ARG A 14 32.39 -8.92 20.02
C ARG A 14 32.06 -8.68 18.55
N ALA A 15 31.21 -9.50 17.95
CA ALA A 15 30.82 -9.35 16.54
C ALA A 15 29.96 -8.09 16.37
N LEU A 16 29.04 -7.84 17.30
CA LEU A 16 28.22 -6.63 17.32
C LEU A 16 29.08 -5.36 17.45
N ALA A 17 30.03 -5.34 18.39
CA ALA A 17 30.92 -4.20 18.59
C ALA A 17 31.73 -3.88 17.33
N VAL A 18 32.36 -4.90 16.71
CA VAL A 18 33.12 -4.73 15.47
C VAL A 18 32.24 -4.21 14.33
N ALA A 19 31.01 -4.72 14.21
CA ALA A 19 30.07 -4.23 13.20
C ALA A 19 29.71 -2.76 13.42
N LEU A 20 29.43 -2.35 14.66
CA LEU A 20 29.12 -0.96 15.00
C LEU A 20 30.30 -0.04 14.74
N ASP A 21 31.52 -0.43 15.12
CA ASP A 21 32.76 0.32 14.86
C ASP A 21 32.98 0.50 13.35
N TYR A 22 32.75 -0.56 12.57
CA TYR A 22 32.86 -0.49 11.11
C TYR A 22 31.82 0.46 10.50
N VAL A 23 30.55 0.39 10.93
CA VAL A 23 29.48 1.27 10.43
C VAL A 23 29.78 2.74 10.78
N ALA A 24 30.33 2.99 11.97
CA ALA A 24 30.78 4.31 12.38
C ALA A 24 31.97 4.80 11.51
N ALA A 25 32.94 3.92 11.21
CA ALA A 25 34.09 4.25 10.37
C ALA A 25 33.68 4.65 8.94
N ILE A 26 32.66 4.02 8.37
CA ILE A 26 32.09 4.41 7.07
C ILE A 26 31.07 5.57 7.15
N LYS A 27 30.96 6.22 8.31
CA LYS A 27 30.10 7.41 8.55
C LYS A 27 28.62 7.15 8.22
N LYS A 28 28.12 5.96 8.53
CA LYS A 28 26.70 5.61 8.43
C LYS A 28 26.08 5.54 9.82
N THR A 29 24.76 5.64 9.88
CA THR A 29 24.00 5.51 11.13
C THR A 29 23.60 4.05 11.30
N PRO A 30 24.09 3.33 12.33
CA PRO A 30 23.67 1.97 12.61
C PRO A 30 22.29 1.95 13.29
N ILE A 31 21.48 0.95 12.97
CA ILE A 31 20.35 0.50 13.80
C ILE A 31 20.50 -0.98 14.08
N VAL A 32 20.38 -1.38 15.34
CA VAL A 32 20.49 -2.78 15.75
C VAL A 32 19.10 -3.39 15.77
N VAL A 33 18.92 -4.49 15.04
CA VAL A 33 17.61 -5.13 14.86
C VAL A 33 17.76 -6.65 14.93
N ASN A 34 16.74 -7.34 15.43
CA ASN A 34 16.75 -8.81 15.50
C ASN A 34 16.52 -9.42 14.11
N ASP A 35 17.14 -10.58 13.87
CA ASP A 35 16.96 -11.33 12.63
C ASP A 35 15.51 -11.79 12.46
N THR A 36 14.87 -11.29 11.40
CA THR A 36 13.52 -11.63 10.98
C THR A 36 13.44 -11.45 9.47
N ARG A 37 12.52 -12.16 8.79
CA ARG A 37 12.34 -12.05 7.33
C ARG A 37 12.03 -10.61 6.94
N GLY A 38 12.89 -10.03 6.10
CA GLY A 38 12.77 -8.64 5.67
C GLY A 38 13.26 -7.60 6.69
N PHE A 39 14.01 -8.02 7.72
CA PHE A 39 14.60 -7.16 8.74
C PHE A 39 13.61 -6.10 9.27
N PHE A 40 14.07 -4.89 9.59
CA PHE A 40 13.20 -3.84 10.07
C PHE A 40 12.66 -3.00 8.91
N VAL A 41 13.55 -2.47 8.07
CA VAL A 41 13.15 -1.48 7.04
C VAL A 41 12.25 -2.11 6.00
N ASN A 42 12.63 -3.26 5.42
CA ASN A 42 11.82 -3.89 4.38
C ASN A 42 10.45 -4.33 4.93
N ARG A 43 10.35 -4.77 6.18
CA ARG A 43 9.06 -5.10 6.79
C ARG A 43 8.12 -3.90 6.84
N CYS A 44 8.62 -2.73 7.21
CA CYS A 44 7.84 -1.48 7.20
C CYS A 44 7.45 -1.07 5.78
N VAL A 45 8.38 -1.13 4.83
CA VAL A 45 8.14 -0.75 3.44
C VAL A 45 7.11 -1.68 2.78
N LEU A 46 7.22 -3.00 3.00
CA LEU A 46 6.27 -3.96 2.45
C LEU A 46 4.85 -3.73 2.99
N ARG A 47 4.68 -3.40 4.27
CA ARG A 47 3.35 -3.07 4.82
C ARG A 47 2.81 -1.77 4.24
N TYR A 48 3.65 -0.75 4.10
CA TYR A 48 3.29 0.51 3.45
C TYR A 48 2.82 0.30 2.00
N MET A 49 3.48 -0.58 1.24
CA MET A 49 3.06 -0.95 -0.11
C MET A 49 1.78 -1.80 -0.11
N SER A 50 1.66 -2.76 0.79
CA SER A 50 0.48 -3.62 0.93
C SER A 50 -0.80 -2.80 1.13
N GLU A 51 -0.74 -1.79 2.00
CA GLU A 51 -1.86 -0.87 2.23
C GLU A 51 -2.23 -0.07 0.97
N SER A 52 -1.23 0.34 0.19
CA SER A 52 -1.50 1.04 -1.08
C SER A 52 -2.16 0.13 -2.12
N TYR A 53 -1.86 -1.17 -2.11
CA TYR A 53 -2.50 -2.14 -2.98
C TYR A 53 -3.95 -2.37 -2.57
N ASP A 54 -4.23 -2.46 -1.27
CA ASP A 54 -5.60 -2.53 -0.76
C ASP A 54 -6.43 -1.33 -1.22
N MET A 55 -5.91 -0.10 -1.07
CA MET A 55 -6.58 1.11 -1.56
C MET A 55 -6.81 1.10 -3.08
N LEU A 56 -5.85 0.59 -3.87
CA LEU A 56 -6.03 0.45 -5.32
C LEU A 56 -7.12 -0.57 -5.68
N ILE A 57 -7.18 -1.69 -4.96
CA ILE A 57 -8.18 -2.74 -5.15
C ILE A 57 -9.58 -2.22 -4.81
N GLU A 58 -9.69 -1.40 -3.77
CA GLU A 58 -10.92 -0.71 -3.36
C GLU A 58 -11.35 0.40 -4.34
N GLY A 59 -10.49 0.75 -5.31
CA GLY A 59 -10.78 1.72 -6.37
C GLY A 59 -10.40 3.16 -6.03
N VAL A 60 -9.60 3.37 -4.98
CA VAL A 60 -9.07 4.70 -4.65
C VAL A 60 -8.14 5.16 -5.79
N PRO A 61 -8.30 6.40 -6.32
CA PRO A 61 -7.45 6.89 -7.38
C PRO A 61 -5.95 6.91 -6.97
N PRO A 62 -5.02 6.41 -7.82
CA PRO A 62 -3.59 6.34 -7.48
C PRO A 62 -2.98 7.68 -7.04
N VAL A 63 -3.40 8.78 -7.67
CA VAL A 63 -2.93 10.14 -7.36
C VAL A 63 -3.33 10.54 -5.93
N MET A 64 -4.50 10.10 -5.46
CA MET A 64 -4.96 10.39 -4.11
C MET A 64 -4.13 9.62 -3.07
N ILE A 65 -3.82 8.36 -3.33
CA ILE A 65 -2.96 7.53 -2.47
C ILE A 65 -1.58 8.16 -2.31
N GLU A 66 -0.96 8.55 -3.43
CA GLU A 66 0.35 9.22 -3.45
C GLU A 66 0.35 10.54 -2.67
N ASN A 67 -0.69 11.36 -2.84
CA ASN A 67 -0.80 12.64 -2.15
C ASN A 67 -1.08 12.45 -0.65
N ALA A 68 -1.93 11.49 -0.28
CA ALA A 68 -2.21 11.17 1.12
C ALA A 68 -0.94 10.73 1.85
N ALA A 69 -0.10 9.90 1.23
CA ALA A 69 1.19 9.51 1.78
C ALA A 69 2.12 10.71 2.01
N LYS A 70 2.21 11.64 1.05
CA LYS A 70 2.99 12.88 1.21
C LYS A 70 2.44 13.77 2.32
N MET A 71 1.12 13.89 2.43
CA MET A 71 0.47 14.63 3.51
C MET A 71 0.72 13.99 4.88
N ALA A 72 0.88 12.65 4.93
CA ALA A 72 1.28 11.91 6.13
C ALA A 72 2.79 12.04 6.46
N GLY A 73 3.56 12.81 5.68
CA GLY A 73 4.98 13.06 5.91
C GLY A 73 5.93 12.10 5.20
N MET A 74 5.43 11.21 4.34
CA MET A 74 6.28 10.32 3.57
C MET A 74 6.97 11.08 2.43
N PRO A 75 8.28 10.89 2.21
CA PRO A 75 9.01 11.60 1.16
C PRO A 75 8.61 11.15 -0.25
N VAL A 76 8.19 9.89 -0.40
CA VAL A 76 7.79 9.28 -1.67
C VAL A 76 6.53 8.45 -1.41
N GLY A 77 5.55 8.55 -2.31
CA GLY A 77 4.35 7.75 -2.22
C GLY A 77 4.61 6.28 -2.53
N PRO A 78 3.72 5.38 -2.07
CA PRO A 78 3.98 3.95 -2.06
C PRO A 78 3.99 3.33 -3.46
N LEU A 79 3.19 3.86 -4.39
CA LEU A 79 3.11 3.36 -5.77
C LEU A 79 4.31 3.86 -6.59
N ALA A 80 4.70 5.12 -6.39
CA ALA A 80 5.92 5.65 -6.98
C ALA A 80 7.16 4.89 -6.49
N LEU A 81 7.21 4.55 -5.19
CA LEU A 81 8.29 3.73 -4.63
C LEU A 81 8.34 2.35 -5.30
N ASN A 82 7.19 1.70 -5.51
CA ASN A 82 7.11 0.42 -6.23
C ASN A 82 7.58 0.53 -7.68
N ASP A 83 7.21 1.61 -8.37
CA ASP A 83 7.65 1.85 -9.75
C ASP A 83 9.18 2.01 -9.84
N GLU A 84 9.83 2.67 -8.87
CA GLU A 84 11.30 2.84 -8.83
C GLU A 84 12.04 1.52 -8.53
N VAL A 85 11.50 0.68 -7.64
CA VAL A 85 12.12 -0.57 -7.20
C VAL A 85 11.89 -1.74 -8.17
N ALA A 86 11.06 -1.51 -9.19
CA ALA A 86 10.63 -2.43 -10.24
C ALA A 86 9.55 -3.43 -9.79
N ILE A 87 8.42 -3.43 -10.49
CA ILE A 87 7.23 -4.24 -10.17
C ILE A 87 7.51 -5.74 -10.41
N ASP A 88 8.48 -6.07 -11.28
CA ASP A 88 8.89 -7.47 -11.50
C ASP A 88 9.59 -8.06 -10.27
N LEU A 89 10.34 -7.24 -9.53
CA LEU A 89 10.94 -7.66 -8.26
C LEU A 89 9.86 -7.93 -7.22
N SER A 90 8.83 -7.09 -7.16
CA SER A 90 7.66 -7.30 -6.31
C SER A 90 6.98 -8.65 -6.63
N LEU A 91 6.77 -8.99 -7.89
CA LEU A 91 6.21 -10.30 -8.27
C LEU A 91 7.10 -11.48 -7.84
N LYS A 92 8.42 -11.36 -8.01
CA LYS A 92 9.38 -12.40 -7.57
C LYS A 92 9.34 -12.59 -6.05
N ILE A 93 9.30 -11.50 -5.28
CA ILE A 93 9.22 -11.54 -3.81
C ILE A 93 7.91 -12.20 -3.37
N LEU A 94 6.80 -11.88 -4.02
CA LEU A 94 5.52 -12.52 -3.71
C LEU A 94 5.55 -14.02 -4.03
N LYS A 95 6.04 -14.44 -5.20
CA LYS A 95 6.16 -15.86 -5.56
C LYS A 95 7.07 -16.62 -4.60
N ALA A 96 8.21 -16.05 -4.22
CA ALA A 96 9.12 -16.64 -3.23
C ALA A 96 8.45 -16.75 -1.85
N THR A 97 7.67 -15.75 -1.45
CA THR A 97 6.96 -15.76 -0.17
C THR A 97 5.87 -16.82 -0.12
N VAL A 98 5.13 -17.06 -1.21
CA VAL A 98 4.20 -18.20 -1.30
C VAL A 98 4.93 -19.53 -1.23
N ALA A 99 6.08 -19.66 -1.91
CA ALA A 99 6.86 -20.89 -1.90
C ALA A 99 7.38 -21.24 -0.50
N ASP A 100 7.81 -20.23 0.27
CA ASP A 100 8.42 -20.44 1.59
C ASP A 100 7.39 -20.60 2.72
N LEU A 101 6.27 -19.87 2.68
CA LEU A 101 5.32 -19.73 3.80
C LEU A 101 3.92 -20.28 3.48
N GLY A 102 3.69 -20.71 2.23
CA GLY A 102 2.41 -21.21 1.74
C GLY A 102 1.47 -20.12 1.22
N GLU A 103 0.37 -20.55 0.60
CA GLU A 103 -0.58 -19.68 -0.11
C GLU A 103 -1.27 -18.64 0.77
N LYS A 104 -1.36 -18.87 2.09
CA LYS A 104 -1.99 -17.94 3.04
C LYS A 104 -1.06 -16.79 3.48
N ALA A 105 0.22 -16.83 3.11
CA ALA A 105 1.19 -15.82 3.52
C ALA A 105 0.99 -14.47 2.82
N ILE A 106 0.19 -14.44 1.76
CA ILE A 106 -0.04 -13.27 0.91
C ILE A 106 -1.54 -13.17 0.65
N ASP A 107 -2.06 -11.95 0.62
CA ASP A 107 -3.40 -11.71 0.11
C ASP A 107 -3.47 -12.07 -1.39
N PRO A 108 -4.32 -13.04 -1.79
CA PRO A 108 -4.47 -13.41 -3.19
C PRO A 108 -4.82 -12.23 -4.11
N ARG A 109 -5.51 -11.21 -3.58
CA ARG A 109 -5.87 -9.98 -4.32
C ARG A 109 -4.61 -9.18 -4.70
N HIS A 110 -3.59 -9.18 -3.85
CA HIS A 110 -2.32 -8.50 -4.12
C HIS A 110 -1.52 -9.24 -5.19
N MET A 111 -1.50 -10.58 -5.12
CA MET A 111 -0.89 -11.42 -6.15
C MET A 111 -1.57 -11.21 -7.52
N GLU A 112 -2.90 -11.18 -7.58
CA GLU A 112 -3.64 -10.94 -8.81
C GLU A 112 -3.35 -9.55 -9.39
N LEU A 113 -3.35 -8.50 -8.55
CA LEU A 113 -3.07 -7.13 -8.97
C LEU A 113 -1.69 -7.02 -9.62
N ILE A 114 -0.66 -7.51 -8.95
CA ILE A 114 0.73 -7.43 -9.42
C ILE A 114 0.95 -8.32 -10.66
N SER A 115 0.38 -9.53 -10.67
CA SER A 115 0.46 -10.42 -11.84
C SER A 115 -0.23 -9.78 -13.05
N ARG A 116 -1.39 -9.13 -12.88
CA ARG A 116 -2.04 -8.37 -13.95
C ARG A 116 -1.14 -7.23 -14.46
N MET A 117 -0.56 -6.44 -13.56
CA MET A 117 0.30 -5.32 -13.94
C MET A 117 1.55 -5.79 -14.72
N VAL A 118 2.19 -6.87 -14.28
CA VAL A 118 3.42 -7.37 -14.90
C VAL A 118 3.14 -8.20 -16.14
N GLU A 119 2.26 -9.20 -16.05
CA GLU A 119 2.08 -10.23 -17.07
C GLU A 119 1.06 -9.81 -18.14
N LYS A 120 0.02 -9.03 -17.80
CA LYS A 120 -0.99 -8.57 -18.76
C LYS A 120 -0.73 -7.16 -19.29
N GLU A 121 -0.32 -6.24 -18.43
CA GLU A 121 -0.12 -4.83 -18.79
C GLU A 121 1.34 -4.50 -19.16
N GLY A 122 2.29 -5.42 -18.94
CA GLY A 122 3.71 -5.21 -19.26
C GLY A 122 4.36 -4.09 -18.45
N ARG A 123 3.85 -3.79 -17.26
CA ARG A 123 4.35 -2.73 -16.38
C ARG A 123 5.42 -3.30 -15.46
N PHE A 124 6.68 -3.03 -15.78
CA PHE A 124 7.83 -3.52 -15.03
C PHE A 124 8.43 -2.50 -14.04
N GLY A 125 7.93 -1.26 -14.02
CA GLY A 125 8.52 -0.14 -13.27
C GLY A 125 9.59 0.61 -14.06
N ARG A 126 10.13 1.70 -13.52
CA ARG A 126 11.05 2.64 -14.20
C ARG A 126 12.44 2.06 -14.45
N LYS A 127 12.90 1.16 -13.59
CA LYS A 127 14.22 0.52 -13.69
C LYS A 127 14.36 -0.39 -14.93
N ASN A 128 13.24 -0.95 -15.38
CA ASN A 128 13.15 -1.64 -16.66
C ASN A 128 12.51 -0.64 -17.62
N SER A 129 13.30 -0.05 -18.52
CA SER A 129 13.00 1.06 -19.44
C SER A 129 11.76 0.90 -20.38
N ALA A 130 10.84 -0.02 -20.08
CA ALA A 130 9.59 -0.30 -20.74
C ALA A 130 8.33 0.18 -19.98
N SER A 131 8.44 0.99 -18.91
CA SER A 131 7.26 1.66 -18.35
C SER A 131 6.76 2.73 -19.32
N ARG A 132 5.98 2.33 -20.33
CA ARG A 132 5.28 3.26 -21.22
C ARG A 132 4.39 4.12 -20.33
N SER A 133 4.71 5.40 -20.21
CA SER A 133 3.89 6.36 -19.47
C SER A 133 2.49 6.30 -20.08
N LEU A 134 1.51 5.83 -19.31
CA LEU A 134 0.13 6.08 -19.70
C LEU A 134 -0.08 7.60 -19.67
N PRO A 135 -0.74 8.19 -20.68
CA PRO A 135 -1.19 9.56 -20.58
C PRO A 135 -2.04 9.71 -19.32
N ARG A 136 -1.92 10.86 -18.64
CA ARG A 136 -2.66 11.20 -17.42
C ARG A 136 -4.18 11.32 -17.68
N SER A 137 -4.85 10.28 -18.18
CA SER A 137 -6.31 10.19 -18.23
C SER A 137 -6.74 8.80 -18.70
N THR A 138 -6.76 7.82 -17.79
CA THR A 138 -7.71 6.71 -17.95
C THR A 138 -8.19 6.33 -16.57
N SER A 139 -9.36 6.86 -16.24
CA SER A 139 -10.19 6.35 -15.15
C SER A 139 -10.28 4.82 -15.28
N MET A 140 -9.87 4.10 -14.23
CA MET A 140 -10.21 2.70 -14.07
C MET A 140 -11.72 2.53 -14.30
N PRO A 141 -12.18 1.59 -15.13
CA PRO A 141 -13.59 1.35 -15.29
C PRO A 141 -14.10 0.74 -13.99
N VAL A 142 -14.72 1.56 -13.13
CA VAL A 142 -15.57 1.07 -12.05
C VAL A 142 -16.68 0.28 -12.72
N ARG A 143 -16.65 -1.04 -12.56
CA ARG A 143 -17.73 -1.92 -13.00
C ARG A 143 -18.98 -1.50 -12.22
N ARG A 144 -19.85 -0.69 -12.85
CA ARG A 144 -21.17 -0.36 -12.31
C ARG A 144 -21.91 -1.69 -12.14
N THR A 145 -22.04 -2.15 -10.90
CA THR A 145 -23.02 -3.17 -10.57
C THR A 145 -24.38 -2.57 -10.90
N SER A 146 -25.06 -3.14 -11.88
CA SER A 146 -26.44 -2.81 -12.22
C SER A 146 -27.33 -3.30 -11.10
N THR A 147 -27.45 -2.53 -10.02
CA THR A 147 -28.54 -2.70 -9.06
C THR A 147 -29.77 -2.02 -9.65
N SER A 148 -30.62 -2.83 -10.29
CA SER A 148 -32.00 -2.44 -10.59
C SER A 148 -32.78 -2.31 -9.28
N GLY A 149 -32.66 -1.16 -8.63
CA GLY A 149 -33.56 -0.72 -7.57
C GLY A 149 -34.75 0.03 -8.20
N PRO A 150 -35.97 -0.10 -7.64
CA PRO A 150 -37.14 0.56 -8.21
C PRO A 150 -37.03 2.08 -8.07
N SER A 151 -37.43 2.80 -9.13
CA SER A 151 -37.41 4.26 -9.21
C SER A 151 -38.21 4.91 -8.07
N PRO A 152 -37.72 6.01 -7.47
CA PRO A 152 -38.47 6.72 -6.44
C PRO A 152 -39.71 7.41 -7.04
N PRO A 153 -40.84 7.44 -6.33
CA PRO A 153 -42.05 8.09 -6.81
C PRO A 153 -41.91 9.62 -6.80
N ASN A 154 -42.32 10.25 -7.90
CA ASN A 154 -42.39 11.70 -8.08
C ASN A 154 -43.25 12.36 -6.98
N ALA A 155 -42.66 13.25 -6.19
CA ALA A 155 -43.38 14.10 -5.26
C ALA A 155 -43.22 15.58 -5.66
N HIS A 156 -43.92 15.98 -6.73
CA HIS A 156 -44.31 17.37 -6.94
C HIS A 156 -45.81 17.49 -6.63
N SER A 157 -46.16 18.01 -5.46
CA SER A 157 -47.33 18.88 -5.27
C SER A 157 -47.55 19.22 -3.78
N HIS A 158 -47.78 20.51 -3.54
CA HIS A 158 -48.48 21.10 -2.39
C HIS A 158 -47.73 21.29 -1.06
N ILE A 159 -47.06 22.44 -0.98
CA ILE A 159 -46.82 23.15 0.29
C ILE A 159 -48.16 23.77 0.73
N ARG A 160 -48.64 23.43 1.94
CA ARG A 160 -49.60 24.25 2.70
C ARG A 160 -49.03 24.51 4.11
N PRO A 161 -49.17 25.72 4.66
CA PRO A 161 -48.53 26.11 5.91
C PRO A 161 -49.40 25.83 7.14
N GLY A 162 -48.75 25.52 8.27
CA GLY A 162 -49.25 25.83 9.61
C GLY A 162 -49.80 24.68 10.45
N GLY A 163 -49.18 24.42 11.60
CA GLY A 163 -49.72 23.59 12.67
C GLY A 163 -48.70 23.24 13.74
N LYS A 164 -48.68 24.01 14.83
CA LYS A 164 -47.84 23.78 16.03
C LYS A 164 -48.32 22.53 16.78
N SER A 165 -47.40 21.66 17.21
CA SER A 165 -47.57 20.91 18.47
C SER A 165 -46.24 20.41 19.03
N SER A 166 -45.99 20.81 20.26
CA SER A 166 -44.92 20.45 21.19
C SER A 166 -44.85 18.96 21.54
N GLY A 167 -43.64 18.42 21.70
CA GLY A 167 -43.36 17.14 22.37
C GLY A 167 -41.85 16.83 22.41
N PRO A 168 -41.30 16.25 23.50
CA PRO A 168 -39.93 16.54 23.93
C PRO A 168 -38.83 15.59 23.42
N PHE A 169 -37.64 16.17 23.38
CA PHE A 169 -36.30 15.59 23.44
C PHE A 169 -36.18 14.20 24.08
N THR A 170 -35.46 13.29 23.44
CA THR A 170 -34.49 12.38 24.11
C THR A 170 -33.38 12.00 23.13
N ALA A 171 -32.15 12.38 23.47
CA ALA A 171 -30.92 11.92 22.84
C ALA A 171 -30.40 10.72 23.64
N ILE A 172 -29.94 9.66 22.96
CA ILE A 172 -29.21 8.55 23.60
C ILE A 172 -27.97 8.25 22.75
N MET A 173 -26.85 8.14 23.47
CA MET A 173 -25.52 7.65 23.10
C MET A 173 -25.53 6.34 22.33
#